data_AF-A0A0L6WX14-F1
#
_entry.id   AF-A0A0L6WX14-F1
#
_cell.length_a   1.000
_cell.length_b   1.000
_cell.length_c   1.000
_cell.angle_alpha   90.00
_cell.angle_beta   90.00
_cell.angle_gamma   90.00
#
_symmetry.space_group_name_H-M   'P 1'
#
loop_
_entity.id
_entity.type
_entity.pdbx_description
1 polymer ?
#
loop_
_entity_poly.entity_id
_entity_poly.type
_entity_poly.pdbx_seq_one_letter_code
_entity_poly.pdbx_strand_id
1 'polypeptide(L)'
;MTPEESTTLVVIGKDLRKTFAAIIFEALLFPIYGGCVYKACSILIRKTRTWMMTINMTIIITMFLIATTLVGIDLANYVTEITDSFIHNPDLGIDERYENASNVTFKRVVVIDALYGYMNTQGRVPQTVLGDIIVVWRVWAFWGNGKRRWALVLLCSMLLGSLITTFLLTYCVAVLGTDIFDGSFQRPAFCRNIQTASYAMPAATTFVATAFIGIATWFELFIF
;
A
#
# COMPACT_ATOMS: atom_id res chain seq x y z
N MET A 1 -30.42 1.99 26.89
CA MET A 1 -29.06 2.26 26.43
C MET A 1 -28.14 2.17 27.62
N THR A 2 -27.31 1.14 27.67
CA THR A 2 -26.34 0.92 28.74
C THR A 2 -25.12 1.83 28.53
N PRO A 3 -24.34 2.14 29.58
CA PRO A 3 -23.10 2.89 29.43
C PRO A 3 -22.10 2.20 28.50
N GLU A 4 -22.11 0.86 28.44
CA GLU A 4 -21.27 0.05 27.55
C GLU A 4 -21.64 0.24 26.08
N GLU A 5 -22.94 0.19 25.74
CA GLU A 5 -23.44 0.46 24.39
C GLU A 5 -23.07 1.88 23.92
N SER A 6 -23.12 2.85 24.83
CA SER A 6 -22.72 4.24 24.53
C SER A 6 -21.23 4.36 24.21
N THR A 7 -20.37 3.59 24.87
CA THR A 7 -18.93 3.58 24.56
C THR A 7 -18.65 2.91 23.22
N THR A 8 -19.29 1.77 22.93
CA THR A 8 -19.15 1.07 21.64
C THR A 8 -19.56 1.96 20.47
N LEU A 9 -20.67 2.70 20.60
CA LEU A 9 -21.15 3.61 19.55
C LEU A 9 -20.15 4.74 19.25
N VAL A 10 -19.48 5.27 20.27
CA VAL A 10 -18.46 6.32 20.11
C VAL A 10 -17.23 5.79 19.38
N VAL A 11 -16.82 4.54 19.65
CA VAL A 11 -15.71 3.88 18.96
C VAL A 11 -16.05 3.67 17.48
N ILE A 12 -17.21 3.07 17.19
CA ILE A 12 -17.70 2.86 15.82
C ILE A 12 -17.76 4.18 15.05
N GLY A 13 -18.34 5.23 15.64
CA GLY A 13 -18.42 6.54 15.00
C GLY A 13 -17.05 7.17 14.71
N LYS A 14 -16.06 6.94 15.58
CA LYS A 14 -14.69 7.43 15.38
C LYS A 14 -13.99 6.70 14.25
N ASP A 15 -14.20 5.39 14.10
CA ASP A 15 -13.57 4.59 13.05
C ASP A 15 -14.22 4.82 11.69
N LEU A 16 -15.56 4.87 11.62
CA LEU A 16 -16.27 5.26 10.40
C LEU A 16 -15.78 6.61 9.87
N ARG A 17 -15.55 7.60 10.75
CA ARG A 17 -15.04 8.92 10.34
C ARG A 17 -13.63 8.83 9.74
N LYS A 18 -12.75 7.98 10.28
CA LYS A 18 -11.40 7.78 9.74
C LYS A 18 -11.45 7.07 8.38
N THR A 19 -12.21 5.98 8.29
CA THR A 19 -12.36 5.18 7.06
C THR A 19 -12.97 6.02 5.94
N PHE A 20 -14.01 6.80 6.27
CA PHE A 20 -14.63 7.72 5.31
C PHE A 20 -13.66 8.79 4.80
N ALA A 21 -12.86 9.39 5.69
CA ALA A 21 -11.84 10.36 5.28
C ALA A 21 -10.80 9.72 4.34
N ALA A 22 -10.33 8.50 4.66
CA ALA A 22 -9.39 7.77 3.82
C ALA A 22 -9.94 7.50 2.42
N ILE A 23 -11.18 7.02 2.31
CA ILE A 23 -11.84 6.73 1.03
C ILE A 23 -12.03 7.99 0.19
N ILE A 24 -12.32 9.14 0.79
CA ILE A 24 -12.40 10.41 0.05
C ILE A 24 -11.05 10.74 -0.61
N PHE A 25 -9.96 10.65 0.16
CA PHE A 25 -8.63 10.90 -0.40
C PHE A 25 -8.27 9.90 -1.50
N GLU A 26 -8.60 8.63 -1.30
CA GLU A 26 -8.38 7.59 -2.29
C GLU A 26 -9.19 7.82 -3.58
N ALA A 27 -10.47 8.15 -3.46
CA ALA A 27 -11.35 8.46 -4.58
C ALA A 27 -10.90 9.70 -5.38
N LEU A 28 -10.20 10.65 -4.74
CA LEU A 28 -9.61 11.81 -5.42
C LEU A 28 -8.28 11.49 -6.10
N LEU A 29 -7.41 10.71 -5.43
CA LEU A 29 -6.06 10.40 -5.93
C LEU A 29 -6.07 9.33 -7.02
N PHE A 30 -6.94 8.33 -6.92
CA PHE A 30 -7.02 7.23 -7.88
C PHE A 30 -7.29 7.66 -9.34
N PRO A 31 -8.25 8.57 -9.64
CA PRO A 31 -8.45 9.03 -11.02
C PRO A 31 -7.28 9.87 -11.54
N ILE A 32 -6.59 10.63 -10.68
CA ILE A 32 -5.36 11.36 -11.05
C ILE A 32 -4.29 10.35 -11.46
N TYR A 33 -4.09 9.30 -10.66
CA TYR A 33 -3.17 8.21 -10.97
C TYR A 33 -3.52 7.50 -12.28
N GLY A 34 -4.80 7.21 -12.52
CA GLY A 34 -5.29 6.65 -13.78
C GLY A 34 -4.98 7.55 -14.98
N GLY A 35 -5.16 8.87 -14.85
CA GLY A 35 -4.77 9.84 -15.87
C GLY A 35 -3.27 9.83 -16.18
N CYS A 36 -2.43 9.76 -15.15
CA CYS A 36 -0.97 9.64 -15.29
C CYS A 36 -0.57 8.34 -16.00
N VAL A 37 -1.16 7.20 -15.62
CA VAL A 37 -0.91 5.89 -16.24
C VAL A 37 -1.33 5.90 -17.70
N TYR A 38 -2.51 6.45 -18.02
CA TYR A 38 -3.00 6.57 -19.39
C TYR A 38 -2.02 7.38 -20.26
N LYS A 39 -1.57 8.54 -19.78
CA LYS A 39 -0.58 9.38 -20.48
C LYS A 39 0.76 8.66 -20.65
N ALA A 40 1.25 7.99 -19.61
CA ALA A 40 2.49 7.23 -19.68
C ALA A 40 2.42 6.11 -20.73
N CYS A 41 1.34 5.33 -20.74
CA CYS A 41 1.10 4.30 -21.75
C CYS A 41 1.00 4.90 -23.16
N SER A 42 0.29 6.02 -23.33
CA SER A 42 0.19 6.70 -24.64
C SER A 42 1.56 7.13 -25.17
N ILE A 43 2.43 7.67 -24.31
CA ILE A 43 3.80 8.06 -24.68
C ILE A 43 4.64 6.83 -25.05
N LEU A 44 4.55 5.76 -24.27
CA LEU A 44 5.28 4.51 -24.50
C LEU A 44 4.88 3.83 -25.82
N ILE A 45 3.61 3.88 -26.19
CA ILE A 45 3.09 3.29 -27.44
C ILE A 45 3.55 4.07 -28.68
N ARG A 46 3.70 5.41 -28.57
CA ARG A 46 4.10 6.27 -29.69
C ARG A 46 5.59 6.19 -30.02
N LYS A 47 6.43 5.73 -29.10
CA LYS A 47 7.89 5.64 -29.28
C LYS A 47 8.26 4.28 -29.88
N THR A 48 9.38 4.21 -30.62
CA THR A 48 9.83 2.98 -31.29
C THR A 48 9.91 1.79 -30.33
N ARG A 49 9.34 0.66 -30.74
CA ARG A 49 9.04 -0.50 -29.88
C ARG A 49 10.32 -1.26 -29.53
N THR A 50 11.00 -0.85 -28.46
CA THR A 50 12.12 -1.59 -27.87
C THR A 50 11.60 -2.60 -26.84
N TRP A 51 12.31 -3.72 -26.68
CA TRP A 51 11.97 -4.75 -25.67
C TRP A 51 11.83 -4.17 -24.25
N MET A 52 12.70 -3.20 -23.91
CA MET A 52 12.66 -2.52 -22.61
C MET A 52 11.39 -1.69 -22.41
N MET A 53 10.82 -1.09 -23.47
CA MET A 53 9.57 -0.33 -23.36
C MET A 53 8.37 -1.25 -23.10
N THR A 54 8.33 -2.43 -23.73
CA THR A 54 7.30 -3.43 -23.48
C THR A 54 7.31 -3.87 -22.02
N ILE A 55 8.49 -4.16 -21.45
CA ILE A 55 8.63 -4.52 -20.03
C ILE A 55 8.09 -3.41 -19.13
N ASN A 56 8.45 -2.14 -19.39
CA ASN A 56 7.96 -1.01 -18.60
C ASN A 56 6.45 -0.83 -18.69
N MET A 57 5.89 -1.01 -19.87
CA MET A 57 4.45 -0.93 -20.08
C MET A 57 3.72 -2.01 -19.30
N THR A 58 4.19 -3.27 -19.36
CA THR A 58 3.64 -4.38 -18.58
C THR A 58 3.68 -4.06 -17.09
N ILE A 59 4.82 -3.57 -16.60
CA ILE A 59 4.99 -3.18 -15.20
C ILE A 59 3.97 -2.11 -14.78
N ILE A 60 3.86 -1.02 -15.53
CA ILE A 60 2.94 0.09 -15.21
C ILE A 60 1.49 -0.40 -15.18
N ILE A 61 1.11 -1.24 -16.13
CA ILE A 61 -0.24 -1.83 -16.18
C ILE A 61 -0.47 -2.75 -14.98
N THR A 62 0.50 -3.61 -14.63
CA THR A 62 0.38 -4.49 -13.47
C THR A 62 0.23 -3.70 -12.18
N MET A 63 1.02 -2.64 -11.97
CA MET A 63 0.88 -1.76 -10.80
C MET A 63 -0.49 -1.09 -10.76
N PHE A 64 -0.99 -0.62 -11.90
CA PHE A 64 -2.32 0.00 -11.98
C PHE A 64 -3.45 -0.99 -11.67
N LEU A 65 -3.37 -2.22 -12.18
CA LEU A 65 -4.34 -3.27 -11.89
C LEU A 65 -4.36 -3.62 -10.39
N ILE A 66 -3.18 -3.73 -9.76
CA ILE A 66 -3.09 -3.98 -8.32
C ILE A 66 -3.72 -2.84 -7.53
N ALA A 67 -3.36 -1.58 -7.84
CA ALA A 67 -3.98 -0.42 -7.20
C ALA A 67 -5.51 -0.41 -7.36
N THR A 68 -6.01 -0.78 -8.55
CA THR A 68 -7.45 -0.90 -8.83
C THR A 68 -8.10 -1.96 -7.95
N THR A 69 -7.46 -3.12 -7.78
CA THR A 69 -7.99 -4.18 -6.91
C THR A 69 -8.03 -3.77 -5.45
N LEU A 70 -7.02 -3.02 -4.97
CA LEU A 70 -6.96 -2.54 -3.58
C LEU A 70 -8.09 -1.56 -3.28
N VAL A 71 -8.28 -0.55 -4.14
CA VAL A 71 -9.40 0.41 -4.03
C VAL A 71 -10.75 -0.32 -4.03
N GLY A 72 -10.90 -1.36 -4.86
CA GLY A 72 -12.10 -2.17 -4.90
C GLY A 72 -12.35 -2.95 -3.60
N ILE A 73 -11.30 -3.48 -2.99
CA ILE A 73 -11.39 -4.17 -1.69
C ILE A 73 -11.72 -3.18 -0.57
N ASP A 74 -11.11 -2.00 -0.54
CA ASP A 74 -11.36 -0.99 0.50
C ASP A 74 -12.80 -0.48 0.43
N LEU A 75 -13.33 -0.25 -0.77
CA LEU A 75 -14.75 0.08 -0.95
C LEU A 75 -15.67 -1.06 -0.50
N ALA A 76 -15.35 -2.32 -0.82
CA ALA A 76 -16.14 -3.47 -0.40
C ALA A 76 -16.13 -3.65 1.13
N ASN A 77 -15.00 -3.41 1.78
CA ASN A 77 -14.88 -3.46 3.24
C ASN A 77 -15.71 -2.37 3.90
N TYR A 78 -15.64 -1.13 3.40
CA TYR A 78 -16.45 -0.03 3.91
C TYR A 78 -17.96 -0.29 3.81
N VAL A 79 -18.42 -0.79 2.67
CA VAL A 79 -19.83 -1.14 2.48
C VAL A 79 -20.25 -2.26 3.41
N THR A 80 -19.38 -3.26 3.62
CA THR A 80 -19.65 -4.39 4.51
C THR A 80 -19.70 -3.93 5.97
N GLU A 81 -18.76 -3.10 6.41
CA GLU A 81 -18.70 -2.53 7.77
C GLU A 81 -19.99 -1.77 8.11
N ILE A 82 -20.49 -0.94 7.20
CA ILE A 82 -21.76 -0.22 7.38
C ILE A 82 -22.95 -1.17 7.38
N THR A 83 -22.98 -2.12 6.45
CA THR A 83 -24.12 -3.03 6.31
C THR A 83 -24.24 -3.96 7.51
N ASP A 84 -23.13 -4.52 7.99
CA ASP A 84 -23.10 -5.44 9.13
C ASP A 84 -23.33 -4.71 10.45
N SER A 85 -22.85 -3.46 10.59
CA SER A 85 -23.04 -2.68 11.82
C SER A 85 -24.48 -2.16 11.98
N PHE A 86 -25.14 -1.77 10.89
CA PHE A 86 -26.43 -1.06 10.96
C PHE A 86 -27.63 -1.82 10.39
N ILE A 87 -27.44 -2.73 9.44
CA ILE A 87 -28.53 -3.33 8.66
C ILE A 87 -28.71 -4.81 8.98
N HIS A 88 -27.63 -5.58 9.09
CA HIS A 88 -27.70 -7.01 9.34
C HIS A 88 -27.93 -7.33 10.83
N ASN A 89 -28.84 -8.28 11.09
CA ASN A 89 -29.20 -8.78 12.43
C ASN A 89 -29.73 -7.70 13.40
N PRO A 90 -30.86 -7.04 13.10
CA PRO A 90 -31.49 -6.05 13.98
C PRO A 90 -31.92 -6.59 15.35
N ASP A 91 -31.83 -7.90 15.55
CA ASP A 91 -32.29 -8.61 16.74
C ASP A 91 -31.17 -8.85 17.77
N LEU A 92 -29.89 -8.73 17.37
CA LEU A 92 -28.73 -8.95 18.23
C LEU A 92 -28.34 -7.68 19.00
N GLY A 93 -27.68 -7.80 20.14
CA GLY A 93 -27.09 -6.66 20.86
C GLY A 93 -26.05 -5.92 20.01
N ILE A 94 -25.87 -4.62 20.25
CA ILE A 94 -24.92 -3.78 19.47
C ILE A 94 -23.49 -4.33 19.57
N ASP A 95 -23.10 -4.85 20.73
CA ASP A 95 -21.76 -5.40 20.97
C ASP A 95 -21.52 -6.69 20.18
N GLU A 96 -22.51 -7.57 20.10
CA GLU A 96 -22.43 -8.85 19.37
C GLU A 96 -22.40 -8.63 17.85
N ARG A 97 -23.10 -7.61 17.35
CA ARG A 97 -23.02 -7.20 15.94
C ARG A 97 -21.64 -6.66 15.59
N TYR A 98 -21.08 -5.84 16.46
CA TYR A 98 -19.75 -5.27 16.26
C TYR A 98 -18.66 -6.35 16.29
N GLU A 99 -18.76 -7.34 17.19
CA GLU A 99 -17.84 -8.48 17.23
C GLU A 99 -17.92 -9.36 15.97
N ASN A 100 -19.13 -9.56 15.42
CA ASN A 100 -19.29 -10.33 14.20
C ASN A 100 -18.76 -9.58 12.97
N ALA A 101 -19.04 -8.27 12.88
CA ALA A 101 -18.52 -7.40 11.81
C ALA A 101 -16.99 -7.29 11.86
N SER A 102 -16.40 -7.17 13.05
CA SER A 102 -14.94 -7.09 13.20
C SER A 102 -14.26 -8.41 12.82
N ASN A 103 -14.85 -9.56 13.14
CA ASN A 103 -14.34 -10.88 12.73
C ASN A 103 -14.35 -11.09 11.21
N VAL A 104 -15.40 -10.64 10.51
CA VAL A 104 -15.47 -10.70 9.04
C VAL A 104 -14.44 -9.75 8.41
N THR A 105 -14.34 -8.54 8.95
CA THR A 105 -13.38 -7.53 8.49
C THR A 105 -11.94 -7.99 8.71
N PHE A 106 -11.65 -8.59 9.86
CA PHE A 106 -10.33 -9.14 10.20
C PHE A 106 -9.89 -10.21 9.19
N LYS A 107 -10.76 -11.16 8.82
CA LYS A 107 -10.45 -12.16 7.80
C LYS A 107 -10.09 -11.53 6.45
N ARG A 108 -10.77 -10.44 6.07
CA ARG A 108 -10.47 -9.71 4.83
C ARG A 108 -9.18 -8.91 4.95
N VAL A 109 -8.91 -8.28 6.09
CA VAL A 109 -7.64 -7.60 6.37
C VAL A 109 -6.48 -8.58 6.31
N VAL A 110 -6.62 -9.80 6.84
CA VAL A 110 -5.61 -10.87 6.70
C VAL A 110 -5.43 -11.27 5.24
N VAL A 111 -6.49 -11.30 4.43
CA VAL A 111 -6.38 -11.54 2.98
C VAL A 111 -5.68 -10.38 2.26
N ILE A 112 -5.87 -9.14 2.70
CA ILE A 112 -5.18 -7.96 2.16
C ILE A 112 -3.72 -7.95 2.58
N ASP A 113 -3.42 -8.22 3.85
CA ASP A 113 -2.06 -8.31 4.37
C ASP A 113 -1.33 -9.51 3.77
N ALA A 114 -2.05 -10.60 3.48
CA ALA A 114 -1.59 -11.65 2.59
C ALA A 114 -1.48 -11.17 1.14
N LEU A 115 -2.34 -10.32 0.58
CA LEU A 115 -2.10 -9.80 -0.78
C LEU A 115 -0.82 -8.96 -0.84
N TYR A 116 -0.56 -8.16 0.19
CA TYR A 116 0.65 -7.37 0.38
C TYR A 116 1.89 -8.24 0.70
N GLY A 117 1.74 -9.36 1.43
CA GLY A 117 2.82 -10.20 1.96
C GLY A 117 2.99 -11.60 1.34
N TYR A 118 1.98 -12.19 0.71
CA TYR A 118 1.89 -13.58 0.19
C TYR A 118 2.63 -13.79 -1.13
N MET A 119 3.78 -13.16 -1.21
CA MET A 119 4.87 -13.61 -2.05
C MET A 119 5.94 -14.30 -1.21
N ASN A 120 5.49 -15.01 -0.17
CA ASN A 120 6.36 -15.84 0.66
C ASN A 120 6.09 -17.35 0.55
N THR A 121 5.07 -17.80 -0.20
CA THR A 121 4.77 -19.25 -0.28
C THR A 121 4.53 -19.78 -1.70
N GLN A 122 5.35 -19.36 -2.68
CA GLN A 122 5.70 -20.11 -3.92
C GLN A 122 6.57 -19.26 -4.88
N GLY A 123 7.82 -18.95 -4.54
CA GLY A 123 8.87 -18.50 -5.51
C GLY A 123 8.59 -17.28 -6.42
N ARG A 124 7.45 -16.60 -6.22
CA ARG A 124 6.94 -15.35 -6.80
C ARG A 124 7.49 -14.10 -6.11
N VAL A 125 8.23 -13.20 -6.75
CA VAL A 125 8.84 -11.95 -6.20
C VAL A 125 7.89 -10.93 -5.53
N PRO A 126 7.98 -10.59 -4.22
CA PRO A 126 7.02 -9.74 -3.48
C PRO A 126 6.52 -8.45 -4.14
N GLN A 127 5.25 -8.07 -3.96
CA GLN A 127 4.67 -6.87 -4.58
C GLN A 127 5.37 -5.59 -4.09
N THR A 128 5.67 -5.52 -2.80
CA THR A 128 6.51 -4.46 -2.21
C THR A 128 7.88 -4.43 -2.88
N VAL A 129 8.45 -5.61 -3.15
CA VAL A 129 9.73 -5.78 -3.81
C VAL A 129 9.66 -5.40 -5.30
N LEU A 130 8.57 -5.69 -6.00
CA LEU A 130 8.36 -5.26 -7.37
C LEU A 130 8.31 -3.74 -7.44
N GLY A 131 7.52 -3.09 -6.57
CA GLY A 131 7.46 -1.63 -6.46
C GLY A 131 8.84 -1.01 -6.28
N ASP A 132 9.60 -1.49 -5.28
CA ASP A 132 10.92 -0.94 -4.97
C ASP A 132 11.97 -1.27 -6.05
N ILE A 133 11.93 -2.47 -6.66
CA ILE A 133 12.81 -2.84 -7.79
C ILE A 133 12.57 -1.91 -8.98
N ILE A 134 11.31 -1.58 -9.28
CA ILE A 134 10.98 -0.67 -10.38
C ILE A 134 11.55 0.72 -10.11
N VAL A 135 11.44 1.19 -8.87
CA VAL A 135 11.99 2.49 -8.45
C VAL A 135 13.51 2.50 -8.63
N VAL A 136 14.22 1.48 -8.14
CA VAL A 136 15.67 1.37 -8.32
C VAL A 136 16.06 1.24 -9.79
N TRP A 137 15.32 0.45 -10.56
CA TRP A 137 15.58 0.28 -11.99
C TRP A 137 15.40 1.60 -12.76
N ARG A 138 14.38 2.40 -12.44
CA ARG A 138 14.17 3.72 -13.05
C ARG A 138 15.30 4.69 -12.75
N VAL A 139 15.77 4.72 -11.50
CA VAL A 139 16.90 5.59 -11.14
C VAL A 139 18.20 5.08 -11.77
N TRP A 140 18.40 3.76 -11.82
CA TRP A 140 19.55 3.15 -12.49
C TRP A 140 19.56 3.43 -13.99
N ALA A 141 18.41 3.38 -14.67
CA ALA A 141 18.32 3.71 -16.08
C ALA A 141 18.69 5.19 -16.37
N PHE A 142 18.36 6.11 -15.46
CA PHE A 142 18.72 7.53 -15.59
C PHE A 142 20.17 7.84 -15.18
N TRP A 143 20.74 7.13 -14.21
CA TRP A 143 22.07 7.44 -13.66
C TRP A 143 23.16 6.41 -13.93
N GLY A 144 22.88 5.35 -14.70
CA GLY A 144 23.81 4.27 -15.00
C GLY A 144 25.12 4.70 -15.67
N ASN A 145 25.13 5.86 -16.37
CA ASN A 145 26.31 6.37 -17.09
C ASN A 145 27.10 7.47 -16.36
N GLY A 146 26.73 7.86 -15.13
CA GLY A 146 27.30 9.04 -14.46
C GLY A 146 28.23 8.77 -13.25
N LYS A 147 29.07 9.76 -12.90
CA LYS A 147 29.95 9.79 -11.70
C LYS A 147 29.21 9.79 -10.35
N ARG A 148 27.88 9.89 -10.31
CA ARG A 148 27.07 10.04 -9.07
C ARG A 148 26.49 8.72 -8.56
N ARG A 149 27.35 7.70 -8.40
CA ARG A 149 26.96 6.38 -7.88
C ARG A 149 26.41 6.40 -6.45
N TRP A 150 26.70 7.43 -5.67
CA TRP A 150 26.22 7.60 -4.29
C TRP A 150 24.70 7.56 -4.14
N ALA A 151 23.97 8.08 -5.13
CA ALA A 151 22.51 8.09 -5.04
C ALA A 151 21.88 6.70 -5.27
N LEU A 152 22.55 5.83 -6.03
CA LEU A 152 22.16 4.41 -6.14
C LEU A 152 22.40 3.67 -4.83
N VAL A 153 23.50 3.97 -4.12
CA VAL A 153 23.76 3.38 -2.80
C VAL A 153 22.66 3.77 -1.81
N LEU A 154 22.24 5.04 -1.81
CA LEU A 154 21.15 5.50 -0.95
C LEU A 154 19.84 4.76 -1.27
N LEU A 155 19.45 4.66 -2.54
CA LEU A 155 18.22 3.96 -2.93
C LEU A 155 18.28 2.46 -2.63
N CYS A 156 19.42 1.80 -2.87
CA CYS A 156 19.62 0.41 -2.48
C CYS A 156 19.51 0.21 -0.96
N SER A 157 20.00 1.16 -0.16
CA SER A 157 19.88 1.09 1.30
C SER A 157 18.43 1.23 1.78
N MET A 158 17.63 2.08 1.13
CA MET A 158 16.19 2.21 1.43
C MET A 158 15.42 0.94 1.03
N LEU A 159 15.77 0.33 -0.11
CA LEU A 159 15.18 -0.93 -0.57
C LEU A 159 15.49 -2.09 0.39
N LEU A 160 16.73 -2.18 0.87
CA LEU A 160 17.12 -3.12 1.93
C LEU A 160 16.31 -2.88 3.22
N GLY A 161 16.10 -1.62 3.60
CA GLY A 161 15.24 -1.26 4.73
C GLY A 161 13.80 -1.76 4.55
N SER A 162 13.21 -1.53 3.38
CA SER A 162 11.86 -2.00 3.02
C SER A 162 11.73 -3.53 3.11
N LEU A 163 12.70 -4.26 2.56
CA LEU A 163 12.79 -5.73 2.64
C LEU A 163 12.84 -6.21 4.09
N ILE A 164 13.69 -5.61 4.92
CA ILE A 164 13.83 -5.97 6.33
C ILE A 164 12.50 -5.71 7.06
N THR A 165 11.87 -4.56 6.85
CA THR A 165 10.58 -4.24 7.49
C THR A 165 9.47 -5.19 7.07
N THR A 166 9.42 -5.60 5.80
CA THR A 166 8.43 -6.56 5.29
C THR A 166 8.63 -7.95 5.91
N PHE A 167 9.89 -8.40 6.02
CA PHE A 167 10.21 -9.69 6.65
C PHE A 167 9.88 -9.68 8.15
N LEU A 168 10.21 -8.60 8.85
CA LEU A 168 9.86 -8.42 10.25
C LEU A 168 8.34 -8.35 10.47
N LEU A 169 7.60 -7.72 9.56
CA LEU A 169 6.13 -7.69 9.62
C LEU A 169 5.55 -9.10 9.44
N THR A 170 6.06 -9.87 8.48
CA THR A 170 5.66 -11.25 8.25
C THR A 170 5.93 -12.12 9.48
N TYR A 171 7.09 -11.91 10.13
CA TYR A 171 7.43 -12.58 11.38
C TYR A 171 6.45 -12.22 12.50
N CYS A 172 6.10 -10.94 12.65
CA CYS A 172 5.08 -10.48 13.61
C CYS A 172 3.73 -11.16 13.37
N VAL A 173 3.27 -11.24 12.13
CA VAL A 173 2.00 -11.90 11.79
C VAL A 173 2.07 -13.40 12.09
N ALA A 174 3.14 -14.08 11.66
CA ALA A 174 3.26 -15.53 11.75
C ALA A 174 3.47 -16.05 13.18
N VAL A 175 4.15 -15.29 14.04
CA VAL A 175 4.55 -15.73 15.39
C VAL A 175 3.73 -15.09 16.50
N LEU A 176 3.28 -13.84 16.32
CA LEU A 176 2.62 -13.04 17.35
C LEU A 176 1.15 -12.72 17.03
N GLY A 177 0.57 -13.34 16.00
CA GLY A 177 -0.71 -12.98 15.38
C GLY A 177 -1.99 -13.07 16.23
N THR A 178 -1.90 -13.12 17.56
CA THR A 178 -3.05 -13.19 18.47
C THR A 178 -3.52 -11.82 19.00
N ASP A 179 -2.71 -10.76 18.87
CA ASP A 179 -2.98 -9.44 19.49
C ASP A 179 -3.22 -8.31 18.46
N ILE A 180 -4.02 -8.59 17.43
CA ILE A 180 -4.40 -7.60 16.41
C ILE A 180 -5.81 -7.10 16.73
N PHE A 181 -5.93 -5.84 17.13
CA PHE A 181 -7.22 -5.14 17.31
C PHE A 181 -7.32 -4.04 16.25
N ASP A 182 -8.46 -3.97 15.55
CA ASP A 182 -8.75 -2.97 14.51
C ASP A 182 -7.69 -2.88 13.39
N GLY A 183 -7.13 -4.03 12.98
CA GLY A 183 -6.13 -4.09 11.91
C GLY A 183 -4.75 -3.50 12.29
N SER A 184 -4.50 -3.20 13.56
CA SER A 184 -3.21 -2.75 14.07
C SER A 184 -2.71 -3.62 15.22
N PHE A 185 -1.40 -3.89 15.25
CA PHE A 185 -0.76 -4.56 16.37
C PHE A 185 -0.78 -3.67 17.62
N GLN A 186 -1.51 -4.08 18.66
CA GLN A 186 -1.49 -3.38 19.95
C GLN A 186 -0.26 -3.78 20.79
N ARG A 187 0.12 -5.05 20.72
CA ARG A 187 1.26 -5.63 21.42
C ARG A 187 1.97 -6.66 20.54
N PRO A 188 3.33 -6.74 20.59
CA PRO A 188 4.26 -5.79 21.20
C PRO A 188 4.42 -4.50 20.36
N ALA A 189 4.84 -3.39 21.01
CA ALA A 189 5.05 -2.09 20.35
C ALA A 189 6.01 -2.13 19.16
N PHE A 190 6.90 -3.13 19.13
CA PHE A 190 7.77 -3.45 18.01
C PHE A 190 7.01 -3.70 16.71
N CYS A 191 5.98 -4.56 16.74
CA CYS A 191 5.20 -4.90 15.54
C CYS A 191 4.39 -3.71 15.02
N ARG A 192 3.87 -2.86 15.93
CA ARG A 192 3.19 -1.61 15.55
C ARG A 192 4.11 -0.64 14.80
N ASN A 193 5.32 -0.47 15.30
CA ASN A 193 6.30 0.42 14.68
C ASN A 193 6.79 -0.13 13.34
N ILE A 194 6.95 -1.46 13.23
CA ILE A 194 7.32 -2.12 11.97
C ILE A 194 6.20 -2.00 10.94
N GLN A 195 4.94 -2.18 11.33
CA GLN A 195 3.79 -2.01 10.43
C GLN A 195 3.78 -0.58 9.86
N THR A 196 3.94 0.42 10.74
CA THR A 196 4.02 1.83 10.32
C THR A 196 5.20 2.09 9.39
N ALA A 197 6.38 1.53 9.71
CA ALA A 197 7.58 1.67 8.89
C ALA A 197 7.42 0.98 7.53
N SER A 198 6.75 -0.17 7.47
CA SER A 198 6.49 -0.92 6.24
C SER A 198 5.56 -0.16 5.30
N TYR A 199 4.64 0.66 5.81
CA TYR A 199 3.82 1.54 4.97
C TYR A 199 4.54 2.84 4.59
N ALA A 200 5.34 3.41 5.50
CA ALA A 200 6.03 4.68 5.26
C ALA A 200 7.27 4.54 4.34
N MET A 201 8.02 3.44 4.43
CA MET A 201 9.26 3.24 3.68
C MET A 201 9.07 3.24 2.15
N PRO A 202 8.10 2.52 1.57
CA PRO A 202 7.86 2.55 0.13
C PRO A 202 7.46 3.96 -0.36
N ALA A 203 6.64 4.68 0.41
CA ALA A 203 6.26 6.05 0.11
C ALA A 203 7.48 6.99 0.13
N ALA A 204 8.32 6.90 1.16
CA ALA A 204 9.55 7.68 1.27
C ALA A 204 10.53 7.36 0.13
N THR A 205 10.71 6.08 -0.20
CA THR A 205 11.61 5.63 -1.27
C THR A 205 11.14 6.14 -2.63
N THR A 206 9.83 6.08 -2.89
CA THR A 206 9.21 6.60 -4.11
C THR A 206 9.37 8.12 -4.21
N PHE A 207 9.14 8.85 -3.11
CA PHE A 207 9.33 10.30 -3.07
C PHE A 207 10.78 10.69 -3.36
N VAL A 208 11.74 10.06 -2.68
CA VAL A 208 13.18 10.31 -2.86
C VAL A 208 13.62 10.00 -4.29
N ALA A 209 13.18 8.87 -4.85
CA ALA A 209 13.49 8.50 -6.22
C ALA A 209 12.90 9.49 -7.24
N THR A 210 11.68 9.94 -7.02
CA THR A 210 11.02 10.93 -7.90
C THR A 210 11.74 12.26 -7.83
N ALA A 211 12.14 12.71 -6.64
CA ALA A 211 12.94 13.92 -6.47
C ALA A 211 14.29 13.81 -7.19
N PHE A 212 14.97 12.65 -7.10
CA PHE A 212 16.23 12.44 -7.81
C PHE A 212 16.08 12.45 -9.33
N ILE A 213 15.03 11.83 -9.86
CA ILE A 213 14.73 11.89 -11.30
C ILE A 213 14.46 13.35 -11.71
N GLY A 214 13.66 14.09 -10.94
CA GLY A 214 13.38 15.50 -11.20
C GLY A 214 14.64 16.37 -11.22
N ILE A 215 15.51 16.20 -10.23
CA ILE A 215 16.80 16.90 -10.14
C ILE A 215 17.69 16.54 -11.34
N ALA A 216 17.78 15.25 -11.70
CA ALA A 216 18.56 14.81 -12.85
C ALA A 216 18.05 15.44 -14.15
N THR A 217 16.73 15.45 -14.38
CA THR A 217 16.14 16.08 -15.56
C THR A 217 16.37 17.59 -15.59
N TRP A 218 16.36 18.28 -14.44
CA TRP A 218 16.63 19.71 -14.38
C TRP A 218 18.08 20.02 -14.77
N PHE A 219 19.05 19.26 -14.26
CA PHE A 219 20.45 19.46 -14.60
C PHE A 219 20.76 19.19 -16.07
N GLU A 220 20.14 18.19 -16.70
CA GLU A 220 20.33 17.96 -18.14
C GLU A 220 19.68 19.04 -19.00
N LEU A 221 18.54 19.61 -18.56
CA LEU A 221 17.86 20.68 -19.29
C LEU A 221 18.60 22.04 -19.21
N PHE A 222 19.39 22.28 -18.16
CA PHE A 222 20.10 23.54 -17.93
C PHE A 222 21.57 23.56 -18.41
N ILE A 223 22.09 22.42 -18.85
CA ILE A 223 23.47 22.27 -19.34
C ILE A 223 23.54 22.31 -20.89
N PHE A 224 22.38 22.34 -21.57
CA PHE A 224 22.23 22.70 -22.99
C PHE A 224 21.65 24.10 -23.14
#